data_AF-A0A0L0HA02-F1
#
_entry.id   AF-A0A0L0HA02-F1
#
_cell.length_a   1.000
_cell.length_b   1.000
_cell.length_c   1.000
_cell.angle_alpha   90.00
_cell.angle_beta   90.00
_cell.angle_gamma   90.00
#
_symmetry.space_group_name_H-M   'P 1'
#
loop_
_entity.id
_entity.type
_entity.pdbx_description
1 polymer ?
#
loop_
_entity_poly.entity_id
_entity_poly.type
_entity_poly.pdbx_seq_one_letter_code
_entity_poly.pdbx_strand_id
1 'polypeptide(L)'
;MLKRKVGSSGLQSIETVPKRIKESSQPVSPVVSVFSWNIENLVPYIQPPSTKPITSYFAPTRPKVPRHTPSLRSILHHFNYPDIFCLQEIRLRPKDTALILQAEQAAKDPTSQIGYKCYTCLANDPLNVRFRGGRMYGVATYVRDSVPLTQ
;
A
#
# COMPACT_ATOMS: atom_id res chain seq x y z
N MET A 1 47.56 81.03 -24.95
CA MET A 1 47.00 80.09 -25.97
C MET A 1 47.26 78.65 -25.52
N LEU A 2 46.21 77.91 -25.13
CA LEU A 2 45.92 76.52 -25.55
C LEU A 2 44.65 76.05 -24.80
N LYS A 3 43.58 75.75 -25.54
CA LYS A 3 42.30 75.22 -25.05
C LYS A 3 42.38 73.69 -24.86
N ARG A 4 41.62 73.14 -23.90
CA ARG A 4 41.06 71.76 -23.89
C ARG A 4 39.95 71.70 -22.83
N LYS A 5 38.68 71.95 -23.19
CA LYS A 5 37.59 71.06 -23.63
C LYS A 5 37.11 70.07 -22.56
N VAL A 6 35.91 70.34 -22.06
CA VAL A 6 35.05 69.54 -21.16
C VAL A 6 34.49 68.31 -21.89
N GLY A 7 34.34 67.19 -21.19
CA GLY A 7 33.58 66.02 -21.62
C GLY A 7 32.82 65.42 -20.43
N SER A 8 31.49 65.42 -20.53
CA SER A 8 30.51 64.83 -19.61
C SER A 8 29.94 63.56 -20.23
N SER A 9 29.79 62.51 -19.43
CA SER A 9 28.99 61.29 -19.67
C SER A 9 29.10 60.43 -18.41
N GLY A 10 28.08 60.04 -17.65
CA GLY A 10 26.70 59.72 -18.01
C GLY A 10 26.51 58.20 -17.93
N LEU A 11 25.55 57.76 -17.08
CA LEU A 11 24.93 56.43 -17.00
C LEU A 11 25.73 55.27 -16.38
N GLN A 12 25.14 54.29 -15.68
CA GLN A 12 23.89 54.09 -14.92
C GLN A 12 24.06 52.73 -14.21
N SER A 13 23.47 52.58 -13.03
CA SER A 13 23.41 51.34 -12.24
C SER A 13 22.95 50.14 -13.07
N ILE A 14 23.68 49.02 -13.00
CA ILE A 14 23.26 47.73 -13.55
C ILE A 14 22.80 46.86 -12.38
N GLU A 15 21.59 47.11 -11.87
CA GLU A 15 20.88 46.13 -11.05
C GLU A 15 20.45 44.96 -11.94
N THR A 16 21.19 43.86 -11.89
CA THR A 16 20.82 42.61 -12.54
C THR A 16 19.85 41.85 -11.64
N VAL A 17 18.55 42.07 -11.84
CA VAL A 17 17.50 41.19 -11.31
C VAL A 17 17.69 39.80 -11.94
N PRO A 18 17.89 38.72 -11.18
CA PRO A 18 17.98 37.39 -11.76
C PRO A 18 16.63 37.02 -12.36
N LYS A 19 16.61 36.76 -13.67
CA LYS A 19 15.46 36.21 -14.39
C LYS A 19 15.05 34.91 -13.71
N ARG A 20 13.86 34.89 -13.10
CA ARG A 20 13.20 33.70 -12.56
C ARG A 20 13.11 32.65 -13.66
N ILE A 21 13.96 31.63 -13.56
CA ILE A 21 13.90 30.44 -14.42
C ILE A 21 12.52 29.82 -14.17
N LYS A 22 11.69 29.76 -15.22
CA LYS A 22 10.45 28.96 -15.19
C LYS A 22 10.90 27.51 -15.09
N GLU A 23 10.74 26.91 -13.91
CA GLU A 23 10.81 25.46 -13.76
C GLU A 23 9.82 24.84 -14.74
N SER A 24 10.35 24.22 -15.79
CA SER A 24 9.57 23.38 -16.67
C SER A 24 9.09 22.20 -15.82
N SER A 25 7.79 22.17 -15.51
CA SER A 25 7.14 21.02 -14.90
C SER A 25 7.20 19.85 -15.88
N GLN A 26 8.32 19.12 -15.85
CA GLN A 26 8.41 17.81 -16.48
C GLN A 26 7.24 16.97 -15.93
N PRO A 27 6.46 16.28 -16.78
CA PRO A 27 5.42 15.40 -16.29
C PRO A 27 6.12 14.31 -15.47
N VAL A 28 5.95 14.37 -14.15
CA VAL A 28 6.42 13.32 -13.24
C VAL A 28 5.76 12.03 -13.70
N SER A 29 6.57 11.05 -14.08
CA SER A 29 6.08 9.71 -14.38
C SER A 29 5.28 9.22 -13.17
N PRO A 30 4.11 8.60 -13.37
CA PRO A 30 3.29 8.13 -12.26
C PRO A 30 4.10 7.14 -11.43
N VAL A 31 4.28 7.44 -10.14
CA VAL A 31 4.96 6.55 -9.20
C VAL A 31 3.98 5.48 -8.77
N VAL A 32 4.34 4.21 -8.96
CA VAL A 32 3.57 3.06 -8.50
C VAL A 32 4.15 2.57 -7.19
N SER A 33 3.30 2.48 -6.17
CA SER A 33 3.66 1.99 -4.84
C SER A 33 3.33 0.50 -4.71
N VAL A 34 4.34 -0.30 -4.35
CA VAL A 34 4.19 -1.75 -4.16
C VAL A 34 4.57 -2.12 -2.74
N PHE A 35 3.71 -2.86 -2.07
CA PHE A 35 3.98 -3.44 -0.75
C PHE A 35 3.89 -4.96 -0.82
N SER A 36 4.76 -5.65 -0.10
CA SER A 36 4.85 -7.11 -0.10
C SER A 36 5.09 -7.63 1.31
N TRP A 37 4.29 -8.60 1.75
CA TRP A 37 4.36 -9.12 3.12
C TRP A 37 3.91 -10.57 3.25
N ASN A 38 4.73 -11.38 3.92
CA ASN A 38 4.38 -12.73 4.34
C ASN A 38 3.60 -12.68 5.64
N ILE A 39 2.34 -13.10 5.58
CA ILE A 39 1.39 -12.99 6.70
C ILE A 39 1.14 -14.30 7.43
N GLU A 40 1.75 -15.41 6.98
CA GLU A 40 1.59 -16.79 7.49
C GLU A 40 0.16 -17.39 7.40
N ASN A 41 -0.89 -16.58 7.52
CA ASN A 41 -2.29 -16.98 7.46
C ASN A 41 -3.18 -15.76 7.19
N LEU A 42 -4.07 -15.84 6.19
CA LEU A 42 -4.97 -14.75 5.82
C LEU A 42 -6.13 -14.54 6.79
N VAL A 43 -6.65 -15.63 7.37
CA VAL A 43 -7.92 -15.61 8.13
C VAL A 43 -7.97 -14.56 9.24
N PRO A 44 -6.93 -14.36 10.08
CA PRO A 44 -6.96 -13.37 11.17
C PRO A 44 -7.16 -11.93 10.71
N TYR A 45 -6.86 -11.61 9.45
CA TYR A 45 -6.92 -10.26 8.91
C TYR A 45 -8.26 -9.93 8.23
N ILE A 46 -9.03 -10.95 7.87
CA ILE A 46 -10.26 -10.80 7.07
C ILE A 46 -11.53 -11.21 7.83
N GLN A 47 -11.39 -12.00 8.90
CA GLN A 47 -12.50 -12.41 9.75
C GLN A 47 -12.37 -11.80 11.15
N PRO A 48 -13.47 -11.34 11.76
CA PRO A 48 -13.46 -11.05 13.19
C PRO A 48 -13.09 -12.33 13.95
N PRO A 49 -12.47 -12.24 15.14
CA PRO A 49 -12.10 -13.41 15.92
C PRO A 49 -13.33 -14.30 16.19
N SER A 50 -13.48 -15.37 15.42
CA SER A 50 -14.64 -16.29 15.51
C SER A 50 -14.58 -17.17 16.76
N THR A 51 -13.41 -17.30 17.38
CA THR A 51 -13.18 -18.10 18.59
C THR A 51 -12.30 -17.33 19.54
N LYS A 52 -12.59 -17.42 20.84
CA LYS A 52 -11.69 -16.88 21.85
C LYS A 52 -10.36 -17.64 21.71
N PRO A 53 -9.21 -16.96 21.56
CA PRO A 53 -7.93 -17.65 21.43
C PRO A 53 -7.73 -18.57 22.64
N ILE A 54 -7.01 -19.68 22.50
CA ILE A 54 -6.83 -20.64 23.61
C ILE A 54 -6.22 -19.97 24.86
N THR A 55 -5.42 -18.92 24.67
CA THR A 55 -4.88 -18.05 25.73
C THR A 55 -5.94 -17.31 26.54
N SER A 56 -7.17 -17.18 26.03
CA SER A 56 -8.30 -16.61 26.77
C SER A 56 -8.72 -17.47 27.96
N TYR A 57 -8.50 -18.79 27.91
CA TYR A 57 -8.80 -19.72 29.01
C TYR A 57 -7.74 -19.70 30.12
N PHE A 58 -6.57 -19.12 29.85
CA PHE A 58 -5.43 -19.02 30.78
C PHE A 58 -5.17 -17.58 31.25
N ALA A 59 -6.14 -16.67 31.09
CA ALA A 59 -5.91 -15.26 31.38
C ALA A 59 -5.94 -14.95 32.90
N PRO A 60 -4.91 -14.29 33.46
CA PRO A 60 -4.96 -13.80 34.83
C PRO A 60 -6.01 -12.68 34.98
N THR A 61 -6.59 -12.54 36.18
CA THR A 61 -7.73 -11.68 36.57
C THR A 61 -7.57 -10.16 36.35
N ARG A 62 -6.51 -9.70 35.66
CA ARG A 62 -6.32 -8.28 35.38
C ARG A 62 -7.21 -7.80 34.22
N PRO A 63 -7.74 -6.57 34.28
CA PRO A 63 -8.50 -5.99 33.18
C PRO A 63 -7.65 -5.93 31.92
N LYS A 64 -8.14 -6.56 30.85
CA LYS A 64 -7.46 -6.59 29.55
C LYS A 64 -7.69 -5.27 28.83
N VAL A 65 -6.61 -4.56 28.49
CA VAL A 65 -6.64 -3.56 27.42
C VAL A 65 -7.07 -4.28 26.14
N PRO A 66 -8.04 -3.78 25.36
CA PRO A 66 -8.42 -4.38 24.10
C PRO A 66 -7.20 -4.44 23.17
N ARG A 67 -6.69 -5.64 22.91
CA ARG A 67 -5.71 -5.82 21.85
C ARG A 67 -6.48 -5.73 20.54
N HIS A 68 -6.29 -4.63 19.80
CA HIS A 68 -6.80 -4.53 18.43
C HIS A 68 -6.16 -5.64 17.60
N THR A 69 -6.97 -6.59 17.13
CA THR A 69 -6.52 -7.54 16.11
C THR A 69 -6.35 -6.77 14.80
N PRO A 70 -5.16 -6.79 14.18
CA PRO A 70 -4.95 -6.06 12.94
C PRO A 70 -5.91 -6.58 11.87
N SER A 71 -6.72 -5.69 11.32
CA SER A 71 -7.54 -5.99 10.14
C SER A 71 -6.76 -5.63 8.87
N LEU A 72 -7.07 -6.31 7.77
CA LEU A 72 -6.48 -5.99 6.47
C LEU A 72 -6.65 -4.51 6.11
N ARG A 73 -7.84 -3.95 6.37
CA ARG A 73 -8.13 -2.52 6.17
C ARG A 73 -7.21 -1.61 6.98
N SER A 74 -6.99 -1.93 8.25
CA SER A 74 -6.11 -1.14 9.13
C SER A 74 -4.67 -1.13 8.63
N ILE A 75 -4.21 -2.25 8.07
CA ILE A 75 -2.87 -2.38 7.49
C ILE A 75 -2.76 -1.58 6.19
N LEU A 76 -3.74 -1.69 5.29
CA LEU A 76 -3.78 -0.91 4.05
C LEU A 76 -3.76 0.60 4.33
N HIS A 77 -4.56 1.04 5.31
CA HIS A 77 -4.55 2.44 5.77
C HIS A 77 -3.19 2.85 6.33
N HIS A 78 -2.54 2.01 7.14
CA HIS A 78 -1.22 2.30 7.71
C HIS A 78 -0.15 2.52 6.63
N PHE A 79 -0.24 1.82 5.51
CA PHE A 79 0.67 1.97 4.37
C PHE A 79 0.17 2.92 3.28
N ASN A 80 -0.80 3.80 3.60
CA ASN A 80 -1.36 4.79 2.67
C ASN A 80 -1.93 4.19 1.37
N TYR A 81 -2.55 3.01 1.46
CA TYR A 81 -3.24 2.34 0.35
C TYR A 81 -2.36 2.19 -0.91
N PRO A 82 -1.33 1.33 -0.88
CA PRO A 82 -0.42 1.14 -2.01
C PRO A 82 -1.15 0.69 -3.28
N ASP A 83 -0.61 1.00 -4.45
CA ASP A 83 -1.21 0.62 -5.75
C ASP A 83 -1.31 -0.90 -5.91
N ILE A 84 -0.28 -1.61 -5.42
CA ILE A 84 -0.20 -3.07 -5.43
C ILE A 84 0.18 -3.55 -4.04
N PHE A 85 -0.60 -4.49 -3.50
CA PHE A 85 -0.36 -5.09 -2.18
C PHE A 85 -0.31 -6.62 -2.30
N CYS A 86 0.85 -7.20 -2.02
CA CYS A 86 1.14 -8.62 -2.20
C CYS A 86 1.23 -9.32 -0.85
N LEU A 87 0.46 -10.39 -0.68
CA LEU A 87 0.48 -11.24 0.51
C LEU A 87 1.01 -12.62 0.18
N GLN A 88 1.99 -13.09 0.95
CA GLN A 88 2.47 -14.47 0.89
C GLN A 88 1.95 -15.31 2.07
N GLU A 89 1.93 -16.61 1.87
CA GLU A 89 1.47 -17.61 2.83
C GLU A 89 0.02 -17.42 3.29
N ILE A 90 -0.89 -17.10 2.36
CA ILE A 90 -2.30 -16.87 2.72
C ILE A 90 -3.04 -18.12 3.24
N ARG A 91 -2.48 -19.33 3.03
CA ARG A 91 -2.97 -20.64 3.49
C ARG A 91 -4.47 -20.88 3.27
N LEU A 92 -4.86 -21.11 2.02
CA LEU A 92 -6.26 -21.37 1.60
C LEU A 92 -6.43 -22.76 1.00
N ARG A 93 -7.68 -23.21 0.85
CA ARG A 93 -8.07 -24.37 0.02
C ARG A 93 -8.55 -23.88 -1.34
N PRO A 94 -8.43 -24.68 -2.42
CA PRO A 94 -9.00 -24.32 -3.73
C PRO A 94 -10.50 -24.02 -3.71
N LYS A 95 -11.23 -24.62 -2.76
CA LYS A 95 -12.69 -24.46 -2.61
C LYS A 95 -13.09 -23.31 -1.66
N ASP A 96 -12.15 -22.54 -1.13
CA ASP A 96 -12.42 -21.46 -0.17
C ASP A 96 -12.90 -20.16 -0.86
N THR A 97 -13.86 -20.27 -1.79
CA THR A 97 -14.40 -19.14 -2.56
C THR A 97 -14.96 -18.03 -1.66
N ALA A 98 -15.65 -18.40 -0.58
CA ALA A 98 -16.17 -17.45 0.40
C ALA A 98 -15.06 -16.67 1.14
N LEU A 99 -13.93 -17.30 1.46
CA LEU A 99 -12.79 -16.60 2.09
C LEU A 99 -12.14 -15.64 1.11
N ILE A 100 -12.00 -16.02 -0.17
CA ILE A 100 -11.46 -15.15 -1.21
C ILE A 100 -12.34 -13.91 -1.38
N LEU A 101 -13.66 -14.08 -1.43
CA LEU A 101 -14.61 -12.96 -1.48
C LEU A 101 -14.51 -12.08 -0.23
N GLN A 102 -14.44 -12.68 0.96
CA GLN A 102 -14.24 -11.92 2.21
C GLN A 102 -12.92 -11.15 2.21
N ALA A 103 -11.86 -11.72 1.65
CA ALA A 103 -10.56 -11.08 1.57
C ALA A 103 -10.56 -9.85 0.67
N GLU A 104 -11.29 -9.89 -0.45
CA GLU A 104 -11.52 -8.71 -1.30
C GLU A 104 -12.34 -7.65 -0.55
N GLN A 105 -13.44 -8.04 0.10
CA GLN A 105 -14.29 -7.11 0.85
C GLN A 105 -13.58 -6.49 2.06
N ALA A 106 -12.67 -7.23 2.70
CA ALA A 106 -11.86 -6.73 3.80
C ALA A 106 -10.87 -5.64 3.38
N ALA A 107 -10.48 -5.60 2.10
CA ALA A 107 -9.64 -4.55 1.54
C ALA A 107 -10.42 -3.29 1.12
N LYS A 108 -11.75 -3.41 0.90
CA LYS A 108 -12.61 -2.25 0.60
C LYS A 108 -12.76 -1.39 1.83
N ASP A 109 -12.53 -0.10 1.69
CA ASP A 109 -12.74 0.87 2.76
C ASP A 109 -13.92 1.79 2.41
N PRO A 110 -15.04 1.71 3.15
CA PRO A 110 -16.22 2.51 2.86
C PRO A 110 -16.00 4.00 3.08
N THR A 111 -14.94 4.40 3.79
CA THR A 111 -14.65 5.81 4.11
C THR A 111 -13.76 6.50 3.08
N SER A 112 -12.88 5.75 2.38
CA SER A 112 -11.91 6.32 1.44
C SER A 112 -12.29 6.19 -0.03
N GLN A 113 -13.38 5.49 -0.36
CA GLN A 113 -13.75 5.11 -1.74
C GLN A 113 -12.68 4.29 -2.47
N ILE A 114 -11.64 3.83 -1.78
CA ILE A 114 -10.57 3.01 -2.35
C ILE A 114 -11.03 1.55 -2.36
N GLY A 115 -11.03 0.98 -3.56
CA GLY A 115 -11.27 -0.43 -3.79
C GLY A 115 -10.02 -1.14 -4.32
N TYR A 116 -10.01 -2.44 -4.09
CA TYR A 116 -9.02 -3.35 -4.65
C TYR A 116 -9.71 -4.53 -5.28
N LYS A 117 -9.14 -5.01 -6.38
CA LYS A 117 -9.40 -6.34 -6.91
C LYS A 117 -8.37 -7.31 -6.36
N CYS A 118 -8.82 -8.46 -5.87
CA CYS A 118 -7.96 -9.50 -5.29
C CYS A 118 -7.79 -10.65 -6.27
N TYR A 119 -6.54 -11.04 -6.52
CA TYR A 119 -6.15 -12.19 -7.33
C TYR A 119 -5.42 -13.18 -6.45
N THR A 120 -5.79 -14.46 -6.51
CA THR A 120 -5.15 -15.50 -5.70
C THR A 120 -4.55 -16.59 -6.57
N CYS A 121 -3.41 -17.13 -6.13
CA CYS A 121 -2.79 -18.29 -6.73
C CYS A 121 -2.32 -19.21 -5.60
N LEU A 122 -2.75 -20.47 -5.64
CA LEU A 122 -2.34 -21.48 -4.67
C LEU A 122 -1.24 -22.34 -5.28
N ALA A 123 -0.27 -22.75 -4.46
CA ALA A 123 0.74 -23.70 -4.86
C ALA A 123 0.07 -24.99 -5.34
N ASN A 124 0.56 -25.53 -6.46
CA ASN A 124 0.05 -26.77 -7.07
C ASN A 124 1.13 -27.86 -7.16
N ASP A 125 2.22 -27.72 -6.40
CA ASP A 125 3.28 -28.73 -6.28
C ASP A 125 2.83 -29.96 -5.45
N PRO A 126 2.65 -31.14 -6.04
CA PRO A 126 2.22 -32.34 -5.31
C PRO A 126 3.10 -32.71 -4.10
N LEU A 127 4.37 -32.29 -4.10
CA LEU A 127 5.35 -32.60 -3.04
C LEU A 127 5.31 -31.60 -1.87
N ASN A 128 4.83 -30.38 -2.09
CA ASN A 128 4.89 -29.28 -1.11
C ASN A 128 3.51 -28.72 -0.69
N VAL A 129 2.41 -29.30 -1.18
CA VAL A 129 1.09 -28.64 -1.14
C VAL A 129 0.18 -29.04 0.03
N ARG A 130 0.58 -29.99 0.88
CA ARG A 130 -0.34 -30.49 1.92
C ARG A 130 0.00 -29.97 3.31
N PHE A 131 -0.62 -28.86 3.70
CA PHE A 131 -0.74 -28.48 5.09
C PHE A 131 -1.94 -29.17 5.76
N ARG A 132 -1.94 -29.22 7.10
CA ARG A 132 -3.00 -29.83 7.90
C ARG A 132 -4.39 -29.33 7.48
N GLY A 133 -5.30 -30.25 7.17
CA GLY A 133 -6.67 -29.92 6.76
C GLY A 133 -6.85 -29.49 5.29
N GLY A 134 -5.87 -29.78 4.42
CA GLY A 134 -5.96 -29.54 2.98
C GLY A 134 -5.76 -28.09 2.56
N ARG A 135 -5.27 -27.24 3.46
CA ARG A 135 -4.84 -25.86 3.14
C ARG A 135 -3.46 -25.90 2.50
N MET A 136 -3.23 -24.96 1.59
CA MET A 136 -2.06 -24.91 0.73
C MET A 136 -1.48 -23.50 0.81
N TYR A 137 -0.16 -23.39 0.72
CA TYR A 137 0.48 -22.09 0.57
C TYR A 137 0.01 -21.43 -0.73
N GLY A 138 0.03 -20.11 -0.74
CA GLY A 138 -0.39 -19.33 -1.89
C GLY A 138 -0.09 -17.86 -1.69
N VAL A 139 -0.44 -17.10 -2.70
CA VAL A 139 -0.30 -15.65 -2.74
C VAL A 139 -1.64 -15.00 -3.02
N ALA A 140 -1.83 -13.79 -2.47
CA ALA A 140 -2.90 -12.89 -2.86
C ALA A 140 -2.29 -11.56 -3.30
N THR A 141 -2.67 -11.09 -4.49
CA THR A 141 -2.27 -9.80 -5.04
C THR A 141 -3.49 -8.91 -5.13
N TYR A 142 -3.44 -7.79 -4.44
CA TYR A 142 -4.46 -6.76 -4.49
C TYR A 142 -3.98 -5.65 -5.42
N VAL A 143 -4.82 -5.28 -6.37
CA VAL A 143 -4.58 -4.17 -7.31
C VAL A 143 -5.63 -3.11 -7.05
N ARG A 144 -5.18 -1.88 -6.78
CA ARG A 144 -6.07 -0.75 -6.51
C ARG A 144 -6.85 -0.38 -7.77
N ASP A 145 -8.13 -0.08 -7.64
CA ASP A 145 -9.01 0.18 -8.80
C ASP A 145 -8.56 1.38 -9.66
N SER A 146 -7.79 2.31 -9.10
CA SER A 146 -7.23 3.47 -9.81
C SER A 146 -6.03 3.13 -10.71
N VAL A 147 -5.45 1.93 -10.59
CA VAL A 147 -4.33 1.50 -11.43
C VAL A 147 -4.89 1.07 -12.80
N PRO A 148 -4.53 1.76 -13.89
CA PRO A 148 -5.01 1.40 -15.21
C PRO A 148 -4.46 0.03 -15.62
N LEU A 149 -5.35 -0.91 -15.91
CA LEU A 149 -5.00 -2.18 -16.53
C LEU A 149 -4.95 -1.97 -18.05
N THR A 150 -3.77 -1.96 -18.64
CA THR A 150 -3.63 -2.12 -20.10
C THR A 150 -4.10 -3.52 -20.48
N GLN A 151 -5.19 -3.59 -21.25
CA GLN A 151 -5.71 -4.83 -21.83
C GLN A 151 -4.93 -5.23 -23.08
#